data_AF-A0A0G8ZHZ8-F1
#
_entry.id   AF-A0A0G8ZHZ8-F1
#
_cell.length_a   1.000
_cell.length_b   1.000
_cell.length_c   1.000
_cell.angle_alpha   90.00
_cell.angle_beta   90.00
_cell.angle_gamma   90.00
#
_symmetry.space_group_name_H-M   'P 1'
#
loop_
_entity.id
_entity.type
_entity.pdbx_description
1 polymer ?
#
loop_
_entity_poly.entity_id
_entity_poly.type
_entity_poly.pdbx_seq_one_letter_code
_entity_poly.pdbx_strand_id
1 'polypeptide(L)'
;MVAAAGGGVVLSPLAGLRTDRSVQLPTATLASVDRRMSRVFMHWRASRAQPASECLRTGSSQLRMRLGFLHLSPVRAARALWVAMAGGLAFGAAADDTSLRLTLDAQTRATATLVGQRLHVVLSPGDAEQWFDANVDDGEGGVQLRSDDYNFDGRPDLAVSAMLGQVNEAVWVFVFDPAQRRFHALAAPTRPAVQCEGFFNLVADQQQRSLTSSCRGGPMWYADVYRYDAGGRLYVWRTQQRIESPQIQALLDSGSEDGMPLSVWPMYDPRGVKVASEIGTTLEEPMPVQLHVQVRRLPLYATPTATVTKRYLVRGDQADALDVSADGTRLQVRYRSAGRSDSVGWIEVDAAMQ
;
A
#
# COMPACT_ATOMS: atom_id res chain seq x y z
N MET A 1 -13.15 51.09 37.61
CA MET A 1 -13.48 52.53 37.50
C MET A 1 -14.00 52.78 36.10
N VAL A 2 -15.27 53.21 36.02
CA VAL A 2 -15.90 54.10 35.01
C VAL A 2 -15.59 53.76 33.53
N ALA A 3 -16.46 53.02 32.83
CA ALA A 3 -17.78 53.39 32.27
C ALA A 3 -17.71 54.09 30.90
N ALA A 4 -18.60 53.60 30.04
CA ALA A 4 -18.82 53.94 28.64
C ALA A 4 -19.65 55.23 28.44
N ALA A 5 -19.48 55.84 27.26
CA ALA A 5 -20.50 56.52 26.43
C ALA A 5 -19.73 57.06 25.19
N GLY A 6 -20.15 56.93 23.93
CA GLY A 6 -21.49 56.92 23.37
C GLY A 6 -21.64 58.18 22.50
N GLY A 7 -21.68 58.03 21.17
CA GLY A 7 -21.92 59.12 20.23
C GLY A 7 -21.80 58.65 18.79
N GLY A 8 -22.95 58.43 18.14
CA GLY A 8 -23.05 57.99 16.74
C GLY A 8 -23.48 59.10 15.77
N VAL A 9 -24.07 58.64 14.65
CA VAL A 9 -24.72 59.34 13.52
C VAL A 9 -23.70 59.91 12.47
N VAL A 10 -23.81 59.78 11.14
CA VAL A 10 -24.93 59.62 10.17
C VAL A 10 -24.44 58.90 8.88
N LEU A 11 -25.39 58.22 8.20
CA LEU A 11 -25.31 57.50 6.92
C LEU A 11 -25.36 58.40 5.66
N SER A 12 -24.54 58.05 4.65
CA SER A 12 -24.81 57.97 3.18
C SER A 12 -25.25 59.22 2.37
N PRO A 13 -25.32 59.19 1.01
CA PRO A 13 -24.81 58.25 0.00
C PRO A 13 -23.96 58.94 -1.12
N LEU A 14 -23.35 58.19 -2.05
CA LEU A 14 -23.41 58.52 -3.49
C LEU A 14 -22.89 57.37 -4.37
N ALA A 15 -23.47 57.31 -5.56
CA ALA A 15 -23.53 56.18 -6.47
C ALA A 15 -22.31 56.04 -7.37
N GLY A 16 -22.01 54.77 -7.70
CA GLY A 16 -21.98 54.27 -9.07
C GLY A 16 -20.96 54.86 -10.03
N LEU A 17 -19.97 54.05 -10.43
CA LEU A 17 -19.41 54.08 -11.77
C LEU A 17 -18.90 52.67 -12.12
N ARG A 18 -19.69 51.98 -12.95
CA ARG A 18 -19.23 50.87 -13.78
C ARG A 18 -18.13 51.39 -14.71
N THR A 19 -17.03 50.65 -14.80
CA THR A 19 -16.28 50.59 -16.06
C THR A 19 -15.87 49.14 -16.31
N ASP A 20 -16.49 48.56 -17.34
CA ASP A 20 -16.01 47.37 -18.03
C ASP A 20 -14.59 47.64 -18.54
N ARG A 21 -13.66 46.75 -18.20
CA ARG A 21 -12.47 46.52 -19.02
C ARG A 21 -12.27 45.02 -19.17
N SER A 22 -12.82 44.52 -20.27
CA SER A 22 -12.33 43.36 -20.99
C SER A 22 -10.84 43.55 -21.30
N VAL A 23 -10.02 42.60 -20.88
CA VAL A 23 -8.64 42.47 -21.36
C VAL A 23 -8.56 41.18 -22.15
N GLN A 24 -8.42 41.33 -23.46
CA GLN A 24 -8.11 40.27 -24.40
C GLN A 24 -6.67 39.79 -24.20
N LEU A 25 -6.50 38.47 -24.13
CA LEU A 25 -5.22 37.78 -24.20
C LEU A 25 -4.65 37.88 -25.62
N PRO A 26 -3.34 38.17 -25.81
CA PRO A 26 -2.69 37.98 -27.09
C PRO A 26 -2.21 36.53 -27.26
N THR A 27 -2.62 35.94 -28.39
CA THR A 27 -2.09 34.69 -28.95
C THR A 27 -0.89 35.00 -29.87
N ALA A 28 0.06 34.06 -29.90
CA ALA A 28 1.26 33.93 -30.75
C ALA A 28 2.56 34.41 -30.06
N THR A 29 3.70 33.71 -30.11
CA THR A 29 4.16 32.75 -31.13
C THR A 29 5.25 31.85 -30.54
N LEU A 30 5.24 30.57 -30.97
CA LEU A 30 6.31 29.59 -30.78
C LEU A 30 7.62 30.02 -31.45
N ALA A 31 8.75 29.96 -30.72
CA ALA A 31 10.05 29.55 -31.25
C ALA A 31 11.08 29.26 -30.14
N SER A 32 11.56 28.01 -30.14
CA SER A 32 12.85 27.49 -29.66
C SER A 32 13.31 27.74 -28.22
N VAL A 33 13.17 26.73 -27.36
CA VAL A 33 14.26 26.29 -26.48
C VAL A 33 14.38 24.76 -26.56
N ASP A 34 15.64 24.35 -26.52
CA ASP A 34 16.23 23.10 -26.96
C ASP A 34 15.93 21.89 -26.05
N ARG A 35 16.14 20.72 -26.65
CA ARG A 35 15.93 19.36 -26.16
C ARG A 35 16.67 19.05 -24.85
N ARG A 36 15.94 18.52 -23.87
CA ARG A 36 16.20 17.22 -23.21
C ARG A 36 15.06 16.89 -22.25
N MET A 37 14.69 15.62 -22.21
CA MET A 37 13.61 14.98 -21.43
C MET A 37 12.26 14.84 -22.15
N SER A 38 12.12 13.73 -22.85
CA SER A 38 10.84 13.09 -23.15
C SER A 38 10.97 11.61 -22.82
N ARG A 39 9.87 11.06 -22.29
CA ARG A 39 9.57 9.65 -21.98
C ARG A 39 9.64 9.25 -20.50
N VAL A 40 8.77 9.84 -19.68
CA VAL A 40 7.87 9.10 -18.80
C VAL A 40 6.57 9.91 -18.75
N PHE A 41 5.41 9.26 -18.70
CA PHE A 41 4.06 9.84 -18.71
C PHE A 41 3.53 10.37 -20.04
N MET A 42 3.01 9.45 -20.84
CA MET A 42 1.70 9.62 -21.46
C MET A 42 1.25 8.22 -21.84
N HIS A 43 0.12 7.75 -21.30
CA HIS A 43 -0.89 6.89 -21.93
C HIS A 43 -1.93 6.55 -20.86
N TRP A 44 -2.83 7.49 -20.57
CA TRP A 44 -4.13 7.18 -19.95
C TRP A 44 -5.20 7.78 -20.85
N ARG A 45 -5.86 6.94 -21.65
CA ARG A 45 -7.06 7.32 -22.41
C ARG A 45 -8.27 6.90 -21.61
N ALA A 46 -9.06 7.88 -21.16
CA ALA A 46 -10.39 7.65 -20.63
C ALA A 46 -11.36 7.32 -21.78
N SER A 47 -11.86 6.09 -21.81
CA SER A 47 -12.94 5.68 -22.69
C SER A 47 -14.29 6.00 -22.04
N ARG A 48 -15.11 6.79 -22.76
CA ARG A 48 -16.50 7.09 -22.43
C ARG A 48 -17.35 5.82 -22.44
N ALA A 49 -18.18 5.62 -21.43
CA ALA A 49 -19.36 4.76 -21.50
C ALA A 49 -20.60 5.58 -21.10
N GLN A 50 -21.59 5.59 -21.99
CA GLN A 50 -22.93 6.16 -21.75
C GLN A 50 -23.75 5.18 -20.90
N PRO A 51 -24.71 5.66 -20.09
CA PRO A 51 -25.61 4.78 -19.35
C PRO A 51 -26.80 4.37 -20.23
N ALA A 52 -27.05 3.07 -20.34
CA ALA A 52 -28.31 2.53 -20.80
C ALA A 52 -29.14 2.12 -19.58
N SER A 53 -30.28 2.78 -19.43
CA SER A 53 -31.36 2.41 -18.51
C SER A 53 -32.08 1.19 -19.04
N GLU A 54 -32.27 0.16 -18.22
CA GLU A 54 -33.35 -0.82 -18.44
C GLU A 54 -34.04 -1.14 -17.11
N CYS A 55 -35.33 -0.79 -17.07
CA CYS A 55 -36.31 -1.27 -16.11
C CYS A 55 -36.60 -2.74 -16.39
N LEU A 56 -36.65 -3.57 -15.36
CA LEU A 56 -37.51 -4.76 -15.38
C LEU A 56 -38.11 -5.05 -14.01
N ARG A 57 -39.34 -5.55 -14.12
CA ARG A 57 -40.40 -5.64 -13.13
C ARG A 57 -40.40 -6.98 -12.41
N THR A 58 -41.14 -6.98 -11.30
CA THR A 58 -41.98 -8.04 -10.73
C THR A 58 -41.34 -9.19 -9.96
N GLY A 59 -41.83 -9.38 -8.71
CA GLY A 59 -41.72 -10.63 -7.98
C GLY A 59 -41.81 -10.54 -6.45
N SER A 60 -42.73 -9.75 -5.88
CA SER A 60 -42.92 -9.74 -4.42
C SER A 60 -43.74 -10.96 -3.98
N SER A 61 -43.04 -11.98 -3.49
CA SER A 61 -43.63 -13.16 -2.83
C SER A 61 -43.44 -12.99 -1.32
N GLN A 62 -44.55 -12.91 -0.59
CA GLN A 62 -44.55 -12.83 0.87
C GLN A 62 -44.01 -14.12 1.49
N LEU A 63 -43.07 -14.01 2.43
CA LEU A 63 -42.89 -15.02 3.47
C LEU A 63 -43.19 -14.41 4.84
N ARG A 64 -44.32 -14.83 5.41
CA ARG A 64 -44.66 -14.69 6.83
C ARG A 64 -43.72 -15.58 7.64
N MET A 65 -42.86 -14.98 8.46
CA MET A 65 -42.13 -15.72 9.48
C MET A 65 -42.94 -15.73 10.78
N ARG A 66 -43.33 -16.93 11.22
CA ARG A 66 -43.97 -17.20 12.51
C ARG A 66 -42.92 -17.06 13.61
N LEU A 67 -43.19 -16.21 14.62
CA LEU A 67 -42.49 -16.23 15.90
C LEU A 67 -42.80 -17.55 16.62
N GLY A 68 -41.76 -18.37 16.82
CA GLY A 68 -41.76 -19.48 17.76
C GLY A 68 -41.03 -19.06 19.04
N PHE A 69 -41.78 -19.00 20.13
CA PHE A 69 -41.26 -18.81 21.48
C PHE A 69 -40.37 -19.99 21.87
N LEU A 70 -39.14 -19.72 22.35
CA LEU A 70 -38.39 -20.68 23.15
C LEU A 70 -37.89 -20.04 24.45
N HIS A 71 -38.17 -20.81 25.49
CA HIS A 71 -38.10 -20.54 26.91
C HIS A 71 -36.72 -20.11 27.42
N LEU A 72 -36.72 -19.09 28.29
CA LEU A 72 -35.64 -18.76 29.22
C LEU A 72 -35.60 -19.77 30.38
N SER A 73 -34.40 -20.11 30.83
CA SER A 73 -34.14 -20.57 32.20
C SER A 73 -32.86 -19.92 32.74
N PRO A 74 -32.80 -19.61 34.06
CA PRO A 74 -31.86 -18.63 34.58
C PRO A 74 -30.63 -19.29 35.19
N VAL A 75 -29.43 -18.81 34.85
CA VAL A 75 -28.20 -19.15 35.57
C VAL A 75 -27.47 -17.88 35.99
N ARG A 76 -27.62 -17.62 37.29
CA ARG A 76 -26.64 -17.10 38.26
C ARG A 76 -25.68 -16.00 37.79
N ALA A 77 -26.03 -14.81 38.29
CA ALA A 77 -25.16 -13.71 38.72
C ALA A 77 -23.64 -14.00 38.72
N ALA A 78 -22.94 -13.36 37.78
CA ALA A 78 -21.55 -12.99 37.95
C ALA A 78 -21.44 -11.46 37.80
N ARG A 79 -21.09 -10.80 38.90
CA ARG A 79 -20.70 -9.39 38.95
C ARG A 79 -19.47 -9.20 38.05
N ALA A 80 -19.65 -8.53 36.91
CA ALA A 80 -18.56 -7.94 36.17
C ALA A 80 -18.68 -6.41 36.30
N LEU A 81 -17.69 -5.80 36.95
CA LEU A 81 -17.49 -4.36 37.03
C LEU A 81 -17.35 -3.81 35.60
N TRP A 82 -18.26 -2.91 35.21
CA TRP A 82 -18.07 -2.05 34.05
C TRP A 82 -17.13 -0.91 34.43
N VAL A 83 -15.87 -1.00 33.99
CA VAL A 83 -14.99 0.17 33.91
C VAL A 83 -15.28 0.84 32.58
N ALA A 84 -15.90 2.02 32.64
CA ALA A 84 -16.04 2.91 31.52
C ALA A 84 -14.66 3.48 31.15
N MET A 85 -14.07 2.99 30.06
CA MET A 85 -12.96 3.67 29.40
C MET A 85 -13.56 4.52 28.27
N ALA A 86 -13.74 5.80 28.59
CA ALA A 86 -13.90 6.87 27.61
C ALA A 86 -12.60 7.00 26.81
N GLY A 87 -12.47 6.20 25.75
CA GLY A 87 -11.50 6.43 24.69
C GLY A 87 -12.13 7.36 23.66
N GLY A 88 -12.02 8.66 23.89
CA GLY A 88 -12.35 9.65 22.87
C GLY A 88 -11.54 9.36 21.61
N LEU A 89 -12.22 9.16 20.49
CA LEU A 89 -11.63 9.29 19.16
C LEU A 89 -11.22 10.75 19.00
N ALA A 90 -10.03 11.09 19.47
CA ALA A 90 -9.36 12.30 19.04
C ALA A 90 -8.84 12.02 17.63
N PHE A 91 -9.63 12.41 16.62
CA PHE A 91 -9.04 12.77 15.34
C PHE A 91 -8.14 13.97 15.61
N GLY A 92 -6.86 13.70 15.90
CA GLY A 92 -5.85 14.74 15.88
C GLY A 92 -5.82 15.28 14.46
N ALA A 93 -6.14 16.57 14.30
CA ALA A 93 -5.69 17.30 13.13
C ALA A 93 -4.18 17.09 13.06
N ALA A 94 -3.70 16.42 12.00
CA ALA A 94 -2.27 16.34 11.75
C ALA A 94 -1.79 17.79 11.60
N ALA A 95 -1.02 18.27 12.58
CA ALA A 95 -0.31 19.52 12.40
C ALA A 95 0.66 19.32 11.24
N ASP A 96 0.67 20.25 10.28
CA ASP A 96 1.71 20.36 9.26
C ASP A 96 3.04 20.70 9.96
N ASP A 97 3.65 19.69 10.60
CA ASP A 97 4.89 19.89 11.32
C ASP A 97 6.02 19.91 10.29
N THR A 98 6.33 21.11 9.82
CA THR A 98 7.38 21.36 8.85
C THR A 98 8.75 21.38 9.50
N SER A 99 8.88 21.11 10.81
CA SER A 99 10.16 21.04 11.51
C SER A 99 10.17 19.97 12.60
N LEU A 100 11.28 19.24 12.71
CA LEU A 100 11.51 18.23 13.73
C LEU A 100 12.84 18.45 14.43
N ARG A 101 12.90 18.15 15.73
CA ARG A 101 14.14 18.06 16.50
C ARG A 101 14.28 16.66 17.07
N LEU A 102 15.42 16.02 16.75
CA LEU A 102 15.66 14.61 17.06
C LEU A 102 17.00 14.45 17.78
N THR A 103 17.07 13.46 18.68
CA THR A 103 18.34 12.98 19.24
C THR A 103 18.71 11.72 18.48
N LEU A 104 19.76 11.79 17.66
CA LEU A 104 20.20 10.68 16.80
C LEU A 104 21.03 9.66 17.59
N ASP A 105 21.80 10.16 18.57
CA ASP A 105 22.50 9.37 19.58
C ASP A 105 22.88 10.22 20.80
N ALA A 106 23.71 9.66 21.68
CA ALA A 106 24.16 10.31 22.90
C ALA A 106 24.91 11.64 22.64
N GLN A 107 25.46 11.87 21.45
CA GLN A 107 26.30 13.03 21.14
C GLN A 107 25.72 13.91 20.02
N THR A 108 24.81 13.38 19.19
CA THR A 108 24.33 14.03 17.98
C THR A 108 22.83 14.31 18.05
N ARG A 109 22.45 15.56 17.76
CA ARG A 109 21.06 15.95 17.55
C ARG A 109 20.89 16.54 16.16
N ALA A 110 19.72 16.37 15.57
CA ALA A 110 19.33 17.00 14.31
C ALA A 110 18.17 17.97 14.52
N THR A 111 18.21 19.08 13.80
CA THR A 111 17.03 19.90 13.52
C THR A 111 16.76 19.80 12.03
N ALA A 112 15.62 19.23 11.66
CA ALA A 112 15.16 19.09 10.30
C ALA A 112 14.03 20.08 10.06
N THR A 113 14.04 20.79 8.94
CA THR A 113 13.01 21.78 8.58
C THR A 113 12.76 21.72 7.08
N LEU A 114 11.50 21.65 6.69
CA LEU A 114 11.08 21.75 5.31
C LEU A 114 11.04 23.23 4.90
N VAL A 115 11.77 23.57 3.83
CA VAL A 115 11.85 24.92 3.27
C VAL A 115 11.49 24.83 1.79
N GLY A 116 10.25 25.19 1.46
CA GLY A 116 9.67 24.91 0.14
C GLY A 116 9.68 23.41 -0.14
N GLN A 117 10.27 22.99 -1.26
CA GLN A 117 10.32 21.59 -1.68
C GLN A 117 11.59 20.85 -1.20
N ARG A 118 12.33 21.44 -0.24
CA ARG A 118 13.63 20.93 0.21
C ARG A 118 13.64 20.69 1.70
N LEU A 119 14.29 19.61 2.10
CA LEU A 119 14.58 19.32 3.50
C LEU A 119 15.93 19.94 3.87
N HIS A 120 15.92 20.83 4.84
CA HIS A 120 17.11 21.37 5.48
C HIS A 120 17.37 20.63 6.81
N VAL A 121 18.57 20.12 7.01
CA VAL A 121 18.96 19.44 8.25
C VAL A 121 20.20 20.09 8.83
N VAL A 122 20.16 20.46 10.11
CA VAL A 122 21.29 20.99 10.87
C VAL A 122 21.65 20.03 12.00
N LEU A 123 22.91 19.59 12.03
CA LEU A 123 23.42 18.66 13.05
C LEU A 123 24.19 19.40 14.14
N SER A 124 23.95 19.02 15.39
CA SER A 124 24.68 19.55 16.56
C SER A 124 25.35 18.43 17.36
N PRO A 125 26.52 18.70 17.99
CA PRO A 125 27.32 19.93 17.93
C PRO A 125 28.04 20.14 16.58
N GLY A 126 28.34 21.39 16.24
CA GLY A 126 29.16 21.76 15.07
C GLY A 126 28.38 22.32 13.87
N ASP A 127 27.06 22.44 13.98
CA ASP A 127 26.16 23.12 13.05
C ASP A 127 26.38 22.73 11.58
N ALA A 128 26.63 21.44 11.33
CA ALA A 128 26.79 20.92 9.98
C ALA A 128 25.44 20.88 9.28
N GLU A 129 25.36 21.51 8.10
CA GLU A 129 24.11 21.62 7.33
C GLU A 129 24.05 20.65 6.16
N GLN A 130 22.85 20.15 5.88
CA GLN A 130 22.54 19.31 4.72
C GLN A 130 21.22 19.74 4.08
N TRP A 131 21.21 19.75 2.75
CA TRP A 131 20.03 20.06 1.96
C TRP A 131 19.69 18.89 1.04
N PHE A 132 18.43 18.48 1.06
CA PHE A 132 17.91 17.44 0.18
C PHE A 132 16.71 17.95 -0.60
N ASP A 133 16.62 17.54 -1.86
CA ASP A 133 15.42 17.77 -2.64
C ASP A 133 14.40 16.71 -2.21
N ALA A 134 13.30 17.17 -1.61
CA ALA A 134 12.19 16.30 -1.22
C ALA A 134 11.17 16.14 -2.36
N ASN A 135 11.25 16.97 -3.41
CA ASN A 135 10.42 16.90 -4.63
C ASN A 135 8.91 16.74 -4.35
N VAL A 136 8.49 17.30 -3.23
CA VAL A 136 7.10 17.36 -2.80
C VAL A 136 6.47 18.60 -3.42
N ASP A 137 5.43 18.41 -4.22
CA ASP A 137 4.52 19.49 -4.57
C ASP A 137 3.56 19.68 -3.39
N ASP A 138 3.14 20.91 -3.12
CA ASP A 138 2.17 21.25 -2.06
C ASP A 138 0.74 20.86 -2.47
N GLY A 139 0.59 19.66 -3.04
CA GLY A 139 -0.67 19.09 -3.48
C GLY A 139 -1.72 19.03 -2.36
N GLU A 140 -2.96 18.71 -2.72
CA GLU A 140 -4.16 18.88 -1.89
C GLU A 140 -4.12 18.25 -0.47
N GLY A 141 -3.17 17.37 -0.16
CA GLY A 141 -3.04 16.71 1.14
C GLY A 141 -1.89 17.19 2.04
N GLY A 142 -1.15 18.23 1.64
CA GLY A 142 -0.05 18.79 2.44
C GLY A 142 1.22 17.94 2.43
N VAL A 143 2.29 18.50 3.02
CA VAL A 143 3.59 17.86 3.16
C VAL A 143 3.88 17.62 4.63
N GLN A 144 4.32 16.42 4.98
CA GLN A 144 4.68 16.05 6.34
C GLN A 144 6.17 15.75 6.45
N LEU A 145 6.76 16.16 7.57
CA LEU A 145 8.07 15.72 8.02
C LEU A 145 7.87 14.76 9.20
N ARG A 146 8.44 13.56 9.10
CA ARG A 146 8.32 12.49 10.10
C ARG A 146 9.69 11.88 10.44
N SER A 147 9.72 11.11 11.51
CA SER A 147 10.90 10.36 11.94
C SER A 147 10.50 8.97 12.42
N ASP A 148 11.30 7.98 12.04
CA ASP A 148 11.21 6.57 12.45
C ASP A 148 12.59 5.92 12.23
N ASP A 149 12.78 4.67 12.62
CA ASP A 149 14.02 3.90 12.36
C ASP A 149 13.84 3.08 11.06
N TYR A 150 14.24 3.64 9.91
CA TYR A 150 14.00 3.05 8.59
C TYR A 150 15.11 2.08 8.16
N ASN A 151 16.26 2.06 8.86
CA ASN A 151 17.36 1.13 8.63
C ASN A 151 17.49 0.05 9.72
N PHE A 152 16.67 0.12 10.77
CA PHE A 152 16.59 -0.79 11.92
C PHE A 152 17.88 -0.83 12.76
N ASP A 153 18.61 0.28 12.83
CA ASP A 153 19.86 0.39 13.59
C ASP A 153 19.68 0.93 15.03
N GLY A 154 18.43 1.25 15.41
CA GLY A 154 18.05 1.79 16.70
C GLY A 154 18.14 3.31 16.79
N ARG A 155 18.37 4.02 15.68
CA ARG A 155 18.49 5.48 15.62
C ARG A 155 17.38 6.06 14.75
N PRO A 156 16.88 7.26 15.08
CA PRO A 156 15.87 7.90 14.27
C PRO A 156 16.46 8.40 12.95
N ASP A 157 15.80 8.01 11.87
CA ASP A 157 15.93 8.54 10.52
C ASP A 157 14.86 9.61 10.27
N LEU A 158 14.91 10.23 9.08
CA LEU A 158 13.96 11.23 8.64
C LEU A 158 13.18 10.73 7.43
N ALA A 159 11.92 11.13 7.32
CA ALA A 159 11.22 11.05 6.04
C ALA A 159 10.36 12.29 5.79
N VAL A 160 10.27 12.67 4.52
CA VAL A 160 9.31 13.66 4.03
C VAL A 160 8.26 12.91 3.24
N SER A 161 7.00 13.26 3.40
CA SER A 161 5.92 12.66 2.63
C SER A 161 4.93 13.68 2.11
N ALA A 162 4.28 13.36 1.00
CA ALA A 162 3.22 14.17 0.42
C ALA A 162 2.18 13.29 -0.28
N MET A 163 0.93 13.72 -0.23
CA MET A 163 -0.16 13.03 -0.93
C MET A 163 -0.06 13.24 -2.44
N LEU A 164 -0.02 12.14 -3.19
CA LEU A 164 -0.18 12.09 -4.63
C LEU A 164 -1.60 11.59 -4.95
N GLY A 165 -2.51 12.54 -5.12
CA GLY A 165 -3.94 12.26 -5.21
C GLY A 165 -4.54 11.97 -3.83
N GLN A 166 -5.56 11.11 -3.76
CA GLN A 166 -6.35 10.93 -2.54
C GLN A 166 -5.91 9.77 -1.63
N VAL A 167 -5.07 8.86 -2.12
CA VAL A 167 -4.81 7.56 -1.46
C VAL A 167 -3.36 7.12 -1.44
N ASN A 168 -2.50 7.74 -2.25
CA ASN A 168 -1.09 7.38 -2.32
C ASN A 168 -0.27 8.49 -1.68
N GLU A 169 0.43 8.18 -0.60
CA GLU A 169 1.42 9.06 -0.01
C GLU A 169 2.80 8.72 -0.56
N ALA A 170 3.42 9.61 -1.34
CA ALA A 170 4.83 9.43 -1.71
C ALA A 170 5.72 9.74 -0.50
N VAL A 171 6.76 8.93 -0.27
CA VAL A 171 7.66 9.06 0.87
C VAL A 171 9.11 9.10 0.40
N TRP A 172 9.86 10.08 0.87
CA TRP A 172 11.31 10.20 0.68
C TRP A 172 11.99 9.99 2.02
N VAL A 173 12.84 8.97 2.10
CA VAL A 173 13.54 8.58 3.34
C VAL A 173 14.97 9.07 3.31
N PHE A 174 15.45 9.58 4.43
CA PHE A 174 16.82 10.02 4.66
C PHE A 174 17.37 9.31 5.90
N VAL A 175 18.34 8.42 5.67
CA VAL A 175 18.93 7.56 6.69
C VAL A 175 20.16 8.21 7.29
N PHE A 176 20.30 8.17 8.61
CA PHE A 176 21.46 8.67 9.33
C PHE A 176 22.61 7.66 9.29
N ASP A 177 23.78 8.09 8.80
CA ASP A 177 25.03 7.36 8.91
C ASP A 177 25.80 7.88 10.15
N PRO A 178 25.92 7.09 11.23
CA PRO A 178 26.62 7.52 12.43
C PRO A 178 28.14 7.59 12.25
N ALA A 179 28.73 6.80 11.33
CA ALA A 179 30.16 6.82 11.09
C ALA A 179 30.60 8.10 10.37
N GLN A 180 29.78 8.56 9.42
CA GLN A 180 30.00 9.82 8.70
C GLN A 180 29.30 11.02 9.36
N ARG A 181 28.46 10.77 10.35
CA ARG A 181 27.64 11.76 11.06
C ARG A 181 26.87 12.65 10.09
N ARG A 182 26.13 12.01 9.16
CA ARG A 182 25.36 12.69 8.13
C ARG A 182 24.17 11.87 7.67
N PHE A 183 23.17 12.53 7.13
CA PHE A 183 22.07 11.87 6.44
C PHE A 183 22.42 11.55 4.98
N HIS A 184 21.79 10.52 4.41
CA HIS A 184 21.78 10.22 2.99
C HIS A 184 20.39 9.80 2.52
N ALA A 185 20.02 10.17 1.30
CA ALA A 185 18.73 9.74 0.74
C ALA A 185 18.73 8.24 0.45
N LEU A 186 17.69 7.55 0.88
CA LEU A 186 17.47 6.13 0.64
C LEU A 186 16.60 5.97 -0.61
N ALA A 187 17.15 5.30 -1.62
CA ALA A 187 16.41 4.97 -2.83
C ALA A 187 15.72 3.61 -2.68
N ALA A 188 14.43 3.54 -3.04
CA ALA A 188 13.70 2.28 -3.12
C ALA A 188 14.32 1.37 -4.22
N PRO A 189 14.72 0.14 -3.90
CA PRO A 189 15.17 -0.82 -4.90
C PRO A 189 14.07 -1.13 -5.92
N THR A 190 14.41 -1.14 -7.21
CA THR A 190 13.45 -1.42 -8.30
C THR A 190 13.68 -2.77 -8.98
N ARG A 191 14.58 -3.60 -8.42
CA ARG A 191 14.92 -4.92 -8.94
C ARG A 191 14.83 -5.98 -7.85
N PRO A 192 14.18 -7.13 -8.11
CA PRO A 192 13.26 -7.44 -9.23
C PRO A 192 12.13 -6.40 -9.41
N ALA A 193 11.41 -6.46 -10.53
CA ALA A 193 10.34 -5.50 -10.82
C ALA A 193 9.33 -5.44 -9.67
N VAL A 194 9.16 -4.24 -9.12
CA VAL A 194 8.25 -3.88 -8.03
C VAL A 194 6.94 -3.32 -8.57
N GLN A 195 5.91 -3.23 -7.75
CA GLN A 195 4.62 -2.64 -8.16
C GLN A 195 4.56 -1.15 -7.88
N CYS A 196 5.11 -0.74 -6.74
CA CYS A 196 5.23 0.64 -6.31
C CYS A 196 6.59 1.15 -6.76
N GLU A 197 6.59 2.00 -7.80
CA GLU A 197 7.80 2.63 -8.35
C GLU A 197 8.32 3.74 -7.40
N GLY A 198 8.80 3.36 -6.21
CA GLY A 198 9.21 4.26 -5.13
C GLY A 198 8.66 3.79 -3.78
N PHE A 199 8.88 4.60 -2.73
CA PHE A 199 8.21 4.37 -1.45
C PHE A 199 6.87 5.11 -1.42
N PHE A 200 5.81 4.35 -1.17
CA PHE A 200 4.44 4.84 -1.05
C PHE A 200 3.79 4.28 0.20
N ASN A 201 3.02 5.11 0.92
CA ASN A 201 2.33 4.73 2.16
C ASN A 201 3.24 3.85 3.06
N LEU A 202 4.47 4.31 3.25
CA LEU A 202 5.57 3.49 3.75
C LEU A 202 5.42 3.20 5.24
N VAL A 203 5.54 1.92 5.61
CA VAL A 203 5.52 1.46 6.99
C VAL A 203 6.83 0.74 7.32
N ALA A 204 7.47 1.11 8.42
CA ALA A 204 8.60 0.38 8.99
C ALA A 204 8.12 -0.60 10.06
N ASP A 205 8.35 -1.89 9.85
CA ASP A 205 8.06 -2.92 10.83
C ASP A 205 9.34 -3.26 11.59
N GLN A 206 9.43 -2.75 12.83
CA GLN A 206 10.59 -2.96 13.72
C GLN A 206 10.75 -4.42 14.16
N GLN A 207 9.65 -5.19 14.24
CA GLN A 207 9.71 -6.59 14.65
C GLN A 207 10.23 -7.46 13.51
N GLN A 208 9.74 -7.23 12.30
CA GLN A 208 10.13 -7.98 11.10
C GLN A 208 11.37 -7.42 10.39
N ARG A 209 11.83 -6.24 10.82
CA ARG A 209 12.93 -5.47 10.20
C ARG A 209 12.74 -5.34 8.70
N SER A 210 11.55 -4.86 8.33
CA SER A 210 11.16 -4.70 6.93
C SER A 210 10.45 -3.37 6.69
N LEU A 211 10.63 -2.84 5.49
CA LEU A 211 9.86 -1.70 4.99
C LEU A 211 8.78 -2.22 4.05
N THR A 212 7.53 -1.87 4.30
CA THR A 212 6.41 -2.19 3.41
C THR A 212 5.95 -0.91 2.72
N SER A 213 6.07 -0.88 1.40
CA SER A 213 5.51 0.16 0.55
C SER A 213 4.19 -0.35 -0.02
N SER A 214 3.13 0.45 0.05
CA SER A 214 1.84 0.13 -0.55
C SER A 214 1.34 1.25 -1.44
N CYS A 215 0.76 0.90 -2.58
CA CYS A 215 0.28 1.87 -3.55
C CYS A 215 -0.98 1.35 -4.24
N ARG A 216 -1.88 2.27 -4.56
CA ARG A 216 -3.05 1.99 -5.39
C ARG A 216 -2.72 2.22 -6.85
N GLY A 217 -2.94 1.18 -7.66
CA GLY A 217 -2.79 1.21 -9.11
C GLY A 217 -4.04 0.64 -9.79
N GLY A 218 -4.74 1.46 -10.57
CA GLY A 218 -6.04 1.07 -11.13
C GLY A 218 -7.04 0.71 -10.01
N PRO A 219 -7.80 -0.40 -10.12
CA PRO A 219 -8.76 -0.80 -9.09
C PRO A 219 -8.12 -1.51 -7.89
N MET A 220 -6.80 -1.75 -7.90
CA MET A 220 -6.10 -2.64 -6.99
C MET A 220 -5.15 -1.90 -6.05
N TRP A 221 -4.95 -2.49 -4.87
CA TRP A 221 -3.82 -2.18 -4.01
C TRP A 221 -2.69 -3.17 -4.27
N TYR A 222 -1.46 -2.65 -4.26
CA TYR A 222 -0.24 -3.42 -4.36
C TYR A 222 0.65 -3.14 -3.16
N ALA A 223 1.50 -4.11 -2.83
CA ALA A 223 2.59 -3.88 -1.89
C ALA A 223 3.92 -4.50 -2.33
N ASP A 224 4.99 -3.83 -1.93
CA ASP A 224 6.37 -4.28 -2.01
C ASP A 224 7.00 -4.25 -0.63
N VAL A 225 7.72 -5.31 -0.29
CA VAL A 225 8.38 -5.46 1.02
C VAL A 225 9.88 -5.53 0.80
N TYR A 226 10.60 -4.68 1.54
CA TYR A 226 12.04 -4.55 1.48
C TYR A 226 12.67 -4.99 2.79
N ARG A 227 13.89 -5.53 2.71
CA ARG A 227 14.73 -5.86 3.87
C ARG A 227 16.18 -5.44 3.59
N TYR A 228 16.95 -5.29 4.66
CA TYR A 228 18.39 -5.07 4.56
C TYR A 228 19.13 -6.41 4.56
N ASP A 229 20.13 -6.53 3.70
CA ASP A 229 21.11 -7.61 3.80
C ASP A 229 22.11 -7.35 4.92
N ALA A 230 22.97 -8.34 5.22
CA ALA A 230 23.96 -8.21 6.29
C ALA A 230 25.00 -7.09 6.05
N GLY A 231 25.10 -6.58 4.82
CA GLY A 231 25.96 -5.45 4.47
C GLY A 231 25.26 -4.09 4.54
N GLY A 232 24.00 -4.04 5.00
CA GLY A 232 23.24 -2.80 5.11
C GLY A 232 22.66 -2.32 3.77
N ARG A 233 22.60 -3.17 2.75
CA ARG A 233 21.96 -2.83 1.47
C ARG A 233 20.49 -3.25 1.49
N LEU A 234 19.61 -2.30 1.24
CA LEU A 234 18.18 -2.55 1.05
C LEU A 234 17.95 -3.33 -0.26
N TYR A 235 17.11 -4.37 -0.20
CA TYR A 235 16.71 -5.16 -1.37
C TYR A 235 15.21 -5.48 -1.31
N VAL A 236 14.60 -5.76 -2.47
CA VAL A 236 13.22 -6.25 -2.53
C VAL A 236 13.20 -7.66 -1.98
N TRP A 237 12.58 -7.86 -0.82
CA TRP A 237 12.42 -9.18 -0.22
C TRP A 237 11.21 -9.91 -0.79
N ARG A 238 10.12 -9.19 -1.05
CA ARG A 238 8.89 -9.74 -1.63
C ARG A 238 8.11 -8.64 -2.35
N THR A 239 7.40 -8.98 -3.43
CA THR A 239 6.55 -8.04 -4.18
C THR A 239 5.26 -8.74 -4.62
N GLN A 240 4.15 -8.01 -4.67
CA GLN A 240 2.87 -8.52 -5.13
C GLN A 240 2.82 -8.63 -6.66
N GLN A 241 2.40 -9.76 -7.21
CA GLN A 241 2.20 -9.94 -8.65
C GLN A 241 0.81 -10.45 -8.93
N ARG A 242 0.01 -9.67 -9.66
CA ARG A 242 -1.36 -10.04 -9.99
C ARG A 242 -1.40 -11.35 -10.79
N ILE A 243 -2.31 -12.25 -10.43
CA ILE A 243 -2.62 -13.42 -11.24
C ILE A 243 -3.64 -12.99 -12.31
N GLU A 244 -3.19 -13.00 -13.57
CA GLU A 244 -4.02 -12.61 -14.72
C GLU A 244 -5.03 -13.69 -15.14
N SER A 245 -4.78 -14.96 -14.81
CA SER A 245 -5.61 -16.11 -15.21
C SER A 245 -6.94 -16.16 -14.43
N PRO A 246 -8.10 -15.92 -15.06
CA PRO A 246 -9.39 -16.00 -14.38
C PRO A 246 -9.71 -17.40 -13.86
N GLN A 247 -9.24 -18.45 -14.54
CA GLN A 247 -9.44 -19.83 -14.12
C GLN A 247 -8.70 -20.13 -12.82
N ILE A 248 -7.49 -19.59 -12.63
CA ILE A 248 -6.76 -19.74 -11.37
C ILE A 248 -7.46 -18.98 -10.25
N GLN A 249 -7.93 -17.75 -10.53
CA GLN A 249 -8.71 -16.99 -9.56
C GLN A 249 -9.95 -17.77 -9.11
N ALA A 250 -10.69 -18.36 -10.05
CA ALA A 250 -11.87 -19.17 -9.74
C ALA A 250 -11.54 -20.50 -9.04
N LEU A 251 -10.45 -21.16 -9.42
CA LEU A 251 -10.02 -22.43 -8.80
C LEU A 251 -9.63 -22.25 -7.33
N LEU A 252 -9.01 -21.11 -7.01
CA LEU A 252 -8.52 -20.78 -5.67
C LEU A 252 -9.46 -19.86 -4.90
N ASP A 253 -10.63 -19.52 -5.45
CA ASP A 253 -11.58 -18.60 -4.85
C ASP A 253 -11.90 -19.04 -3.42
N SER A 254 -11.40 -18.25 -2.46
CA SER A 254 -11.55 -18.49 -1.04
C SER A 254 -12.85 -17.87 -0.49
N GLY A 255 -13.65 -17.22 -1.33
CA GLY A 255 -14.85 -16.51 -0.92
C GLY A 255 -14.56 -15.29 -0.04
N SER A 256 -13.42 -14.61 -0.23
CA SER A 256 -13.09 -13.41 0.56
C SER A 256 -14.14 -12.32 0.33
N GLU A 257 -14.72 -11.81 1.41
CA GLU A 257 -15.85 -10.86 1.38
C GLU A 257 -15.52 -9.55 0.64
N ASP A 258 -14.25 -9.17 0.59
CA ASP A 258 -13.78 -7.93 -0.04
C ASP A 258 -13.54 -8.07 -1.57
N GLY A 259 -13.61 -9.29 -2.12
CA GLY A 259 -13.49 -9.54 -3.56
C GLY A 259 -12.13 -9.18 -4.19
N MET A 260 -11.07 -9.05 -3.37
CA MET A 260 -9.73 -8.74 -3.87
C MET A 260 -9.13 -9.97 -4.55
N PRO A 261 -8.63 -9.85 -5.80
CA PRO A 261 -8.09 -10.99 -6.53
C PRO A 261 -6.77 -11.46 -5.93
N LEU A 262 -6.53 -12.76 -6.01
CA LEU A 262 -5.29 -13.37 -5.55
C LEU A 262 -4.09 -12.89 -6.36
N SER A 263 -2.95 -12.85 -5.70
CA SER A 263 -1.66 -12.46 -6.24
C SER A 263 -0.62 -13.51 -5.89
N VAL A 264 0.37 -13.69 -6.76
CA VAL A 264 1.61 -14.38 -6.42
C VAL A 264 2.49 -13.41 -5.64
N TRP A 265 3.09 -13.89 -4.57
CA TRP A 265 4.02 -13.15 -3.73
C TRP A 265 5.40 -13.81 -3.77
N PRO A 266 6.17 -13.65 -4.86
CA PRO A 266 7.54 -14.14 -4.92
C PRO A 266 8.41 -13.51 -3.84
N MET A 267 9.29 -14.34 -3.28
CA MET A 267 10.30 -13.98 -2.30
C MET A 267 11.68 -14.07 -2.94
N TYR A 268 12.54 -13.11 -2.62
CA TYR A 268 13.85 -12.97 -3.23
C TYR A 268 14.96 -12.94 -2.18
N ASP A 269 16.13 -13.43 -2.60
CA ASP A 269 17.36 -13.22 -1.85
C ASP A 269 17.94 -11.80 -2.10
N PRO A 270 18.99 -11.39 -1.36
CA PRO A 270 19.65 -10.10 -1.58
C PRO A 270 20.27 -9.86 -2.97
N ARG A 271 20.35 -10.90 -3.81
CA ARG A 271 20.84 -10.80 -5.19
C ARG A 271 19.69 -10.62 -6.18
N GLY A 272 18.44 -10.61 -5.70
CA GLY A 272 17.23 -10.54 -6.52
C GLY A 272 16.85 -11.87 -7.16
N VAL A 273 17.40 -12.99 -6.68
CA VAL A 273 17.03 -14.33 -7.16
C VAL A 273 15.78 -14.79 -6.41
N LYS A 274 14.76 -15.19 -7.16
CA LYS A 274 13.53 -15.77 -6.60
C LYS A 274 13.86 -17.08 -5.90
N VAL A 275 13.59 -17.17 -4.59
CA VAL A 275 13.86 -18.36 -3.77
C VAL A 275 12.59 -19.13 -3.41
N ALA A 276 11.44 -18.46 -3.41
CA ALA A 276 10.13 -19.06 -3.13
C ALA A 276 9.01 -18.17 -3.67
N SER A 277 7.78 -18.69 -3.65
CA SER A 277 6.54 -17.94 -3.85
C SER A 277 5.44 -18.53 -2.99
N GLU A 278 4.45 -17.71 -2.68
CA GLU A 278 3.17 -18.11 -2.12
C GLU A 278 2.06 -17.34 -2.83
N ILE A 279 0.83 -17.84 -2.80
CA ILE A 279 -0.34 -17.12 -3.33
C ILE A 279 -1.23 -16.68 -2.17
N GLY A 280 -1.68 -15.42 -2.22
CA GLY A 280 -2.54 -14.78 -1.21
C GLY A 280 -3.19 -13.51 -1.75
N THR A 281 -4.12 -12.94 -0.97
CA THR A 281 -4.82 -11.69 -1.32
C THR A 281 -3.97 -10.46 -0.97
N THR A 282 -3.56 -10.35 0.29
CA THR A 282 -2.77 -9.22 0.84
C THR A 282 -1.66 -9.74 1.75
N LEU A 283 -0.85 -8.82 2.31
CA LEU A 283 0.14 -9.16 3.35
C LEU A 283 -0.50 -9.44 4.72
N GLU A 284 -1.75 -9.02 4.93
CA GLU A 284 -2.46 -9.10 6.21
C GLU A 284 -3.28 -10.39 6.33
N GLU A 285 -3.66 -10.98 5.20
CA GLU A 285 -4.46 -12.19 5.13
C GLU A 285 -3.59 -13.46 5.13
N PRO A 286 -4.15 -14.63 5.51
CA PRO A 286 -3.43 -15.89 5.49
C PRO A 286 -2.85 -16.22 4.11
N MET A 287 -1.56 -16.52 4.09
CA MET A 287 -0.82 -16.97 2.92
C MET A 287 0.06 -18.16 3.31
N PRO A 288 0.14 -19.23 2.51
CA PRO A 288 -0.54 -19.44 1.22
C PRO A 288 -2.02 -19.84 1.35
N VAL A 289 -2.83 -19.48 0.35
CA VAL A 289 -4.18 -20.03 0.17
C VAL A 289 -4.12 -21.52 -0.19
N GLN A 290 -5.15 -22.28 0.19
CA GLN A 290 -5.20 -23.72 -0.03
C GLN A 290 -6.02 -24.10 -1.27
N LEU A 291 -5.41 -24.91 -2.14
CA LEU A 291 -6.12 -25.70 -3.14
C LEU A 291 -6.82 -26.88 -2.46
N HIS A 292 -8.11 -27.03 -2.73
CA HIS A 292 -8.90 -28.21 -2.36
C HIS A 292 -9.15 -29.09 -3.58
N VAL A 293 -8.60 -30.29 -3.59
CA VAL A 293 -8.70 -31.18 -4.76
C VAL A 293 -10.09 -31.82 -4.83
N GLN A 294 -10.87 -31.47 -5.86
CA GLN A 294 -12.24 -31.99 -6.07
C GLN A 294 -12.30 -33.20 -7.01
N VAL A 295 -11.29 -33.36 -7.85
CA VAL A 295 -11.23 -34.41 -8.87
C VAL A 295 -10.68 -35.71 -8.29
N ARG A 296 -11.08 -36.87 -8.84
CA ARG A 296 -10.63 -38.17 -8.31
C ARG A 296 -9.11 -38.32 -8.30
N ARG A 297 -8.45 -37.78 -9.34
CA ARG A 297 -7.01 -37.88 -9.53
C ARG A 297 -6.53 -36.66 -10.31
N LEU A 298 -5.70 -35.84 -9.67
CA LEU A 298 -5.13 -34.63 -10.25
C LEU A 298 -3.63 -34.85 -10.52
N PRO A 299 -3.17 -34.95 -11.78
CA PRO A 299 -1.76 -35.16 -12.09
C PRO A 299 -0.87 -34.05 -11.53
N LEU A 300 0.26 -34.42 -10.93
CA LEU A 300 1.23 -33.50 -10.33
C LEU A 300 2.57 -33.58 -11.08
N TYR A 301 2.86 -32.58 -11.90
CA TYR A 301 4.04 -32.51 -12.76
C TYR A 301 5.26 -31.94 -12.03
N ALA A 302 6.46 -32.34 -12.45
CA ALA A 302 7.71 -31.87 -11.82
C ALA A 302 8.07 -30.42 -12.21
N THR A 303 7.73 -30.01 -13.44
CA THR A 303 8.02 -28.68 -13.99
C THR A 303 6.77 -28.11 -14.68
N PRO A 304 6.69 -26.79 -14.90
CA PRO A 304 5.52 -26.20 -15.57
C PRO A 304 5.39 -26.67 -17.02
N THR A 305 6.46 -27.16 -17.67
CA THR A 305 6.44 -27.61 -19.07
C THR A 305 6.38 -29.13 -19.24
N ALA A 306 6.42 -29.91 -18.15
CA ALA A 306 6.39 -31.36 -18.23
C ALA A 306 5.02 -31.87 -18.70
N THR A 307 5.03 -32.81 -19.64
CA THR A 307 3.82 -33.39 -20.26
C THR A 307 3.44 -34.76 -19.70
N VAL A 308 4.30 -35.37 -18.90
CA VAL A 308 4.08 -36.70 -18.30
C VAL A 308 4.37 -36.68 -16.81
N THR A 309 3.59 -37.43 -16.03
CA THR A 309 3.84 -37.65 -14.60
C THR A 309 3.22 -38.94 -14.11
N LYS A 310 3.85 -39.55 -13.09
CA LYS A 310 3.28 -40.64 -12.30
C LYS A 310 2.69 -40.17 -10.98
N ARG A 311 3.02 -38.95 -10.55
CA ARG A 311 2.58 -38.34 -9.28
C ARG A 311 1.21 -37.71 -9.49
N TYR A 312 0.38 -37.72 -8.45
CA TYR A 312 -0.95 -37.15 -8.47
C TYR A 312 -1.41 -36.83 -7.05
N LEU A 313 -2.33 -35.89 -6.94
CA LEU A 313 -3.16 -35.66 -5.77
C LEU A 313 -4.51 -36.37 -5.98
N VAL A 314 -5.23 -36.66 -4.91
CA VAL A 314 -6.54 -37.31 -4.95
C VAL A 314 -7.61 -36.40 -4.35
N ARG A 315 -8.88 -36.69 -4.63
CA ARG A 315 -10.02 -35.96 -4.07
C ARG A 315 -9.90 -35.88 -2.54
N GLY A 316 -10.09 -34.67 -2.01
CA GLY A 316 -10.03 -34.38 -0.57
C GLY A 316 -8.64 -34.01 -0.09
N ASP A 317 -7.59 -34.15 -0.90
CA ASP A 317 -6.28 -33.57 -0.58
C ASP A 317 -6.39 -32.05 -0.51
N GLN A 318 -5.66 -31.47 0.45
CA GLN A 318 -5.39 -30.04 0.55
C GLN A 318 -3.92 -29.79 0.21
N ALA A 319 -3.67 -28.75 -0.58
CA ALA A 319 -2.31 -28.35 -0.93
C ALA A 319 -2.17 -26.83 -0.89
N ASP A 320 -1.00 -26.34 -0.46
CA ASP A 320 -0.69 -24.92 -0.50
C ASP A 320 -0.51 -24.46 -1.95
N ALA A 321 -1.17 -23.37 -2.36
CA ALA A 321 -0.96 -22.73 -3.64
C ALA A 321 0.28 -21.82 -3.60
N LEU A 322 1.25 -22.05 -4.47
CA LEU A 322 2.58 -21.42 -4.39
C LEU A 322 2.86 -20.44 -5.51
N ASP A 323 2.63 -20.81 -6.77
CA ASP A 323 3.09 -20.03 -7.93
C ASP A 323 2.25 -20.32 -9.17
N VAL A 324 2.39 -19.49 -10.21
CA VAL A 324 1.66 -19.63 -11.48
C VAL A 324 2.63 -19.71 -12.64
N SER A 325 2.34 -20.55 -13.64
CA SER A 325 3.17 -20.68 -14.84
C SER A 325 3.09 -19.40 -15.68
N ALA A 326 4.12 -19.13 -16.49
CA ALA A 326 4.20 -17.91 -17.29
C ALA A 326 3.02 -17.73 -18.26
N ASP A 327 2.41 -18.82 -18.73
CA ASP A 327 1.23 -18.84 -19.58
C ASP A 327 -0.10 -18.84 -18.81
N GLY A 328 -0.07 -18.89 -17.47
CA GLY A 328 -1.25 -18.84 -16.62
C GLY A 328 -2.12 -20.10 -16.62
N THR A 329 -1.62 -21.23 -17.15
CA THR A 329 -2.38 -22.47 -17.32
C THR A 329 -2.13 -23.50 -16.20
N ARG A 330 -1.04 -23.32 -15.44
CA ARG A 330 -0.63 -24.24 -14.38
C ARG A 330 -0.40 -23.53 -13.07
N LEU A 331 -0.76 -24.25 -12.00
CA LEU A 331 -0.59 -23.82 -10.62
C LEU A 331 0.46 -24.71 -9.95
N GLN A 332 1.47 -24.10 -9.33
CA GLN A 332 2.39 -24.81 -8.47
C GLN A 332 1.76 -24.99 -7.10
N VAL A 333 1.83 -26.21 -6.58
CA VAL A 333 1.27 -26.58 -5.29
C VAL A 333 2.26 -27.35 -4.43
N ARG A 334 2.12 -27.23 -3.11
CA ARG A 334 2.83 -28.03 -2.13
C ARG A 334 1.85 -28.86 -1.32
N TYR A 335 1.95 -30.17 -1.47
CA TYR A 335 1.21 -31.13 -0.67
C TYR A 335 2.06 -31.64 0.49
N ARG A 336 1.53 -31.54 1.71
CA ARG A 336 2.18 -32.06 2.93
C ARG A 336 1.47 -33.34 3.37
N SER A 337 2.18 -34.46 3.33
CA SER A 337 1.64 -35.76 3.76
C SER A 337 2.11 -36.07 5.17
N ALA A 338 1.21 -36.53 6.03
CA ALA A 338 1.57 -36.95 7.38
C ALA A 338 2.64 -38.05 7.34
N GLY A 339 3.84 -37.75 7.86
CA GLY A 339 4.96 -38.70 7.96
C GLY A 339 5.79 -38.86 6.68
N ARG A 340 5.62 -38.02 5.66
CA ARG A 340 6.49 -37.98 4.46
C ARG A 340 6.95 -36.55 4.17
N SER A 341 8.01 -36.45 3.36
CA SER A 341 8.50 -35.16 2.87
C SER A 341 7.46 -34.46 1.99
N ASP A 342 7.43 -33.14 2.07
CA ASP A 342 6.61 -32.27 1.22
C ASP A 342 6.78 -32.61 -0.27
N SER A 343 5.67 -32.62 -0.99
CA SER A 343 5.63 -32.85 -2.44
C SER A 343 5.26 -31.56 -3.16
N VAL A 344 6.23 -30.95 -3.82
CA VAL A 344 6.01 -29.77 -4.68
C VAL A 344 5.86 -30.20 -6.14
N GLY A 345 4.92 -29.61 -6.86
CA GLY A 345 4.73 -29.84 -8.29
C GLY A 345 3.70 -28.93 -8.91
N TRP A 346 3.43 -29.12 -10.20
CA TRP A 346 2.54 -28.31 -11.00
C TRP A 346 1.28 -29.10 -11.36
N ILE A 347 0.12 -28.49 -11.27
CA ILE A 347 -1.16 -29.05 -11.73
C ILE A 347 -1.68 -28.23 -12.91
N GLU A 348 -2.33 -28.90 -13.86
CA GLU A 348 -3.08 -28.24 -14.93
C GLU A 348 -4.38 -27.71 -14.35
N VAL A 349 -4.66 -26.42 -14.54
CA VAL A 349 -5.85 -25.76 -13.96
C VAL A 349 -7.12 -26.39 -14.52
N ASP A 350 -7.17 -26.61 -15.84
CA ASP A 350 -8.31 -27.26 -16.49
C ASP A 350 -8.59 -28.67 -15.94
N ALA A 351 -7.55 -29.42 -15.58
CA ALA A 351 -7.71 -30.77 -15.01
C ALA A 351 -8.21 -30.74 -13.57
N ALA A 352 -8.02 -29.64 -12.84
CA ALA A 352 -8.51 -29.46 -11.48
C ALA A 352 -9.98 -29.03 -11.41
N MET A 353 -10.53 -28.50 -12.52
CA MET A 353 -11.90 -27.97 -12.60
C MET A 353 -12.92 -28.93 -13.25
N GLN A 354 -12.48 -30.12 -13.71
CA GLN A 354 -13.34 -31.17 -14.31
C GLN A 354 -14.02 -32.05 -13.28
#